data_AF-C7NWH6-F1
#
_entry.id   AF-C7NWH6-F1
#
_cell.length_a   1.000
_cell.length_b   1.000
_cell.length_c   1.000
_cell.angle_alpha   90.00
_cell.angle_beta   90.00
_cell.angle_gamma   90.00
#
_symmetry.space_group_name_H-M   'P 1'
#
loop_
_entity.id
_entity.type
_entity.pdbx_description
1 polymer ?
#
loop_
_entity_poly.entity_id
_entity_poly.type
_entity_poly.pdbx_seq_one_letter_code
_entity_poly.pdbx_strand_id
1 'polypeptide(L)'
;MSQSLHLAIRTVHVLAMALLVGGAAGLWAAARRRVDDLHVLAKRYEWLFWAALGVLVLTGVGNLGALGAPGPGTRWGQTLLAKLVVVALFVLGSAVRTLALTRTDRSTPLAAWSRRAYGLTTVTLLALVVLAEVLAHG
;
A
#
# COMPACT_ATOMS: atom_id res chain seq x y z
N MET A 1 -12.44 24.93 -5.86
CA MET A 1 -11.80 24.24 -4.70
C MET A 1 -10.63 25.11 -4.24
N SER A 2 -10.50 25.43 -2.95
CA SER A 2 -9.40 26.31 -2.49
C SER A 2 -8.03 25.62 -2.69
N GLN A 3 -6.99 26.38 -3.03
CA GLN A 3 -5.62 25.84 -3.18
C GLN A 3 -5.15 25.09 -1.93
N SER A 4 -5.58 25.53 -0.75
CA SER A 4 -5.31 24.88 0.54
C SER A 4 -5.86 23.46 0.64
N LEU A 5 -7.08 23.21 0.12
CA LEU A 5 -7.69 21.87 0.16
C LEU A 5 -6.95 20.90 -0.78
N HIS A 6 -6.56 21.35 -1.97
CA HIS A 6 -5.77 20.54 -2.90
C HIS A 6 -4.42 20.13 -2.30
N LEU A 7 -3.73 21.07 -1.65
CA LEU A 7 -2.48 20.79 -0.92
C LEU A 7 -2.71 19.80 0.22
N ALA A 8 -3.76 19.97 1.01
CA ALA A 8 -4.09 19.05 2.11
C ALA A 8 -4.31 17.61 1.61
N ILE A 9 -5.09 17.42 0.54
CA ILE A 9 -5.34 16.11 -0.06
C ILE A 9 -4.03 15.46 -0.52
N ARG A 10 -3.17 16.21 -1.21
CA ARG A 10 -1.87 15.71 -1.67
C ARG A 10 -0.96 15.33 -0.50
N THR A 11 -0.90 16.15 0.55
CA THR A 11 -0.12 15.86 1.76
C THR A 11 -0.62 14.59 2.43
N VAL A 12 -1.93 14.46 2.60
CA VAL A 12 -2.55 13.25 3.16
C VAL A 12 -2.23 12.02 2.31
N HIS A 13 -2.28 12.13 0.99
CA HIS A 13 -1.91 11.05 0.07
C HIS A 13 -0.44 10.61 0.27
N VAL A 14 0.49 11.56 0.31
CA VAL A 14 1.93 11.27 0.51
C VAL A 14 2.18 10.67 1.90
N LEU A 15 1.55 11.20 2.95
CA LEU A 15 1.67 10.66 4.30
C LEU A 15 1.15 9.22 4.37
N ALA A 16 0.01 8.92 3.75
CA ALA A 16 -0.52 7.57 3.68
C ALA A 16 0.45 6.62 2.97
N MET A 17 1.05 7.06 1.85
CA MET A 17 2.08 6.26 1.16
C MET A 17 3.32 6.03 2.04
N ALA A 18 3.79 7.06 2.74
CA ALA A 18 4.92 6.95 3.65
C ALA A 18 4.66 5.97 4.80
N LEU A 19 3.44 5.95 5.35
CA LEU A 19 3.04 4.99 6.39
C LEU A 19 3.02 3.54 5.87
N LEU A 20 2.50 3.32 4.65
CA LEU A 20 2.52 1.99 4.02
C LEU A 20 3.93 1.50 3.76
N VAL A 21 4.75 2.29 3.06
CA VAL A 21 6.11 1.89 2.69
C VAL A 21 6.99 1.77 3.93
N GLY A 22 6.97 2.79 4.79
CA GLY A 22 7.80 2.87 5.98
C GLY A 22 7.45 1.80 7.00
N GLY A 23 6.15 1.52 7.23
CA GLY A 23 5.73 0.48 8.15
C GLY A 23 6.07 -0.93 7.65
N ALA A 24 5.89 -1.22 6.36
CA ALA A 24 6.32 -2.49 5.76
C ALA A 24 7.85 -2.67 5.87
N ALA A 25 8.61 -1.64 5.51
CA ALA A 25 10.08 -1.67 5.57
C ALA A 25 10.58 -1.81 7.02
N GLY A 26 9.95 -1.12 7.96
CA GLY A 26 10.25 -1.21 9.39
C GLY A 26 10.01 -2.61 9.94
N LEU A 27 8.87 -3.24 9.61
CA LEU A 27 8.59 -4.62 9.99
C LEU A 27 9.54 -5.63 9.32
N TRP A 28 9.89 -5.39 8.06
CA TRP A 28 10.87 -6.21 7.37
C TRP A 28 12.24 -6.14 8.06
N ALA A 29 12.68 -4.94 8.45
CA ALA A 29 13.91 -4.75 9.22
C ALA A 29 13.84 -5.37 10.62
N ALA A 30 12.73 -5.19 11.34
CA ALA A 30 12.51 -5.78 12.66
C ALA A 30 12.53 -7.32 12.61
N ALA A 31 11.90 -7.91 11.59
CA ALA A 31 11.92 -9.36 11.37
C ALA A 31 13.34 -9.89 11.07
N ARG A 32 14.18 -9.12 10.36
CA ARG A 32 15.60 -9.47 10.14
C ARG A 32 16.42 -9.41 11.43
N ARG A 33 16.12 -8.43 12.29
CA ARG A 33 16.80 -8.22 13.58
C ARG A 33 16.26 -9.11 14.71
N ARG A 34 15.21 -9.91 14.45
CA ARG A 34 14.54 -10.78 15.44
C ARG A 34 14.09 -10.02 16.70
N VAL A 35 13.54 -8.83 16.51
CA VAL A 35 13.01 -8.01 17.61
C VAL A 35 11.89 -8.77 18.32
N ASP A 36 11.89 -8.72 19.65
CA ASP A 36 10.80 -9.23 20.49
C ASP A 36 9.48 -8.52 20.14
N ASP A 37 8.34 -9.14 20.45
CA ASP A 37 7.00 -8.58 20.16
C ASP A 37 6.68 -8.27 18.69
N LEU A 38 7.44 -8.84 17.73
CA LEU A 38 7.19 -8.68 16.28
C LEU A 38 5.73 -8.94 15.89
N HIS A 39 5.07 -9.90 16.54
CA HIS A 39 3.67 -10.22 16.29
C HIS A 39 2.72 -9.07 16.68
N VAL A 40 2.99 -8.39 17.79
CA VAL A 40 2.18 -7.23 18.24
C VAL A 40 2.37 -6.07 17.29
N LEU A 41 3.62 -5.80 16.89
CA LEU A 41 3.94 -4.75 15.93
C LEU A 41 3.27 -5.02 14.57
N ALA A 42 3.34 -6.28 14.09
CA ALA A 42 2.69 -6.71 12.86
C ALA A 42 1.18 -6.48 12.91
N LYS A 43 0.50 -6.88 14.01
CA LYS A 43 -0.95 -6.67 14.17
C LYS A 43 -1.33 -5.19 14.17
N ARG A 44 -0.58 -4.33 14.87
CA ARG A 44 -0.82 -2.88 14.87
C ARG A 44 -0.61 -2.28 13.49
N TYR A 45 0.42 -2.72 12.79
CA TYR A 45 0.68 -2.27 11.43
C TYR A 45 -0.41 -2.69 10.46
N GLU A 46 -0.99 -3.89 10.55
CA GLU A 46 -2.09 -4.27 9.65
C GLU A 46 -3.29 -3.31 9.76
N TRP A 47 -3.64 -2.85 10.97
CA TRP A 47 -4.66 -1.80 11.14
C TRP A 47 -4.30 -0.50 10.44
N LEU A 48 -3.08 -0.02 10.67
CA LEU A 48 -2.57 1.20 10.04
C LEU A 48 -2.49 1.05 8.51
N PHE A 49 -2.11 -0.13 8.02
CA PHE A 49 -2.01 -0.47 6.61
C PHE A 49 -3.37 -0.33 5.93
N TRP A 50 -4.42 -0.93 6.48
CA TRP A 50 -5.76 -0.83 5.88
C TRP A 50 -6.32 0.59 5.94
N ALA A 51 -6.09 1.32 7.04
CA ALA A 51 -6.48 2.72 7.13
C ALA A 51 -5.77 3.59 6.09
N ALA A 52 -4.44 3.49 5.98
CA ALA A 52 -3.65 4.25 5.01
C ALA A 52 -3.98 3.87 3.56
N LEU A 53 -4.21 2.59 3.29
CA LEU A 53 -4.63 2.11 1.97
C LEU A 53 -6.01 2.69 1.59
N GLY A 54 -6.96 2.70 2.52
CA GLY A 54 -8.26 3.34 2.31
C GLY A 54 -8.13 4.82 1.97
N VAL A 55 -7.26 5.55 2.67
CA VAL A 55 -6.94 6.96 2.36
C VAL A 55 -6.35 7.11 0.95
N LEU A 56 -5.42 6.25 0.54
CA LEU A 56 -4.84 6.28 -0.81
C LEU A 56 -5.89 6.01 -1.89
N VAL A 57 -6.81 5.08 -1.66
CA VAL A 57 -7.91 4.79 -2.59
C VAL A 57 -8.84 5.99 -2.70
N LEU A 58 -9.28 6.55 -1.57
CA LEU A 58 -10.17 7.72 -1.56
C LEU A 58 -9.56 8.93 -2.27
N THR A 59 -8.31 9.24 -1.94
CA THR A 59 -7.58 10.36 -2.57
C THR A 59 -7.29 10.08 -4.05
N GLY A 60 -7.01 8.82 -4.43
CA GLY A 60 -6.82 8.41 -5.82
C GLY A 60 -8.10 8.50 -6.66
N VAL A 61 -9.24 8.02 -6.14
CA VAL A 61 -10.55 8.12 -6.79
C VAL A 61 -11.00 9.58 -6.89
N GLY A 62 -10.78 10.38 -5.84
CA GLY A 62 -11.03 11.82 -5.87
C GLY A 62 -10.28 12.52 -7.00
N ASN A 63 -9.00 12.18 -7.21
CA ASN A 63 -8.21 12.70 -8.33
C ASN A 63 -8.76 12.28 -9.70
N LEU A 64 -9.25 11.04 -9.84
CA LEU A 64 -9.89 10.59 -11.08
C LEU A 64 -11.20 11.34 -11.35
N GLY A 65 -12.01 11.57 -10.32
CA GLY A 65 -13.25 12.34 -10.44
C GLY A 65 -13.00 13.80 -10.84
N ALA A 66 -11.91 14.41 -10.37
CA ALA A 66 -11.53 15.78 -10.72
C ALA A 66 -10.98 15.91 -12.15
N LEU A 67 -10.28 14.88 -12.66
CA LEU A 67 -9.70 14.87 -14.01
C LEU A 67 -10.70 14.41 -15.09
N GLY A 68 -11.80 13.75 -14.70
CA GLY A 68 -12.87 13.26 -15.57
C GLY A 68 -12.51 11.94 -16.24
N ALA A 69 -13.16 10.83 -15.87
CA ALA A 69 -12.73 9.47 -16.21
C ALA A 69 -12.56 9.20 -17.73
N PRO A 70 -11.54 8.40 -18.14
CA PRO A 70 -11.28 8.09 -19.55
C PRO A 70 -12.39 7.25 -20.15
N GLY A 71 -12.65 7.44 -21.45
CA GLY A 71 -13.35 6.42 -22.23
C GLY A 71 -12.55 5.10 -22.28
N PRO A 72 -13.19 3.93 -22.19
CA PRO A 72 -12.51 2.63 -22.07
C PRO A 72 -11.66 2.24 -23.29
N GLY A 73 -11.91 2.84 -24.46
CA GLY A 73 -11.11 2.63 -25.68
C GLY A 73 -9.87 3.52 -25.80
N THR A 74 -9.63 4.43 -24.85
CA THR A 74 -8.49 5.37 -24.91
C THR A 74 -7.23 4.75 -24.31
N ARG A 75 -6.04 5.17 -24.78
CA ARG A 75 -4.76 4.78 -24.16
C ARG A 75 -4.73 5.11 -22.67
N TRP A 76 -5.25 6.29 -22.30
CA TRP A 76 -5.38 6.69 -20.90
C TRP A 76 -6.29 5.74 -20.09
N GLY A 77 -7.41 5.30 -20.68
CA GLY A 77 -8.30 4.29 -20.10
C GLY A 77 -7.63 2.95 -19.88
N GLN A 78 -6.84 2.49 -20.84
CA GLN A 78 -6.07 1.25 -20.72
C GLN A 78 -5.01 1.35 -19.62
N THR A 79 -4.28 2.46 -19.54
CA THR A 79 -3.30 2.73 -18.47
C THR A 79 -3.96 2.76 -17.09
N LEU A 80 -5.11 3.43 -16.98
CA LEU A 80 -5.88 3.46 -15.74
C LEU A 80 -6.34 2.06 -15.33
N LEU A 81 -6.91 1.29 -16.26
CA LEU A 81 -7.36 -0.07 -16.01
C LEU A 81 -6.20 -0.96 -15.54
N ALA A 82 -5.05 -0.90 -16.20
CA ALA A 82 -3.85 -1.63 -15.79
C ALA A 82 -3.43 -1.28 -14.35
N LYS A 83 -3.42 0.02 -14.01
CA LYS A 83 -3.12 0.49 -12.66
C LYS A 83 -4.12 -0.04 -11.63
N LEU A 84 -5.42 -0.03 -11.95
CA LEU A 84 -6.46 -0.55 -11.07
C LEU A 84 -6.35 -2.07 -10.85
N VAL A 85 -6.05 -2.84 -11.91
CA VAL A 85 -5.81 -4.29 -11.80
C VAL A 85 -4.62 -4.57 -10.89
N VAL A 86 -3.50 -3.85 -11.10
CA VAL A 86 -2.31 -3.98 -10.26
C VAL A 86 -2.60 -3.65 -8.79
N VAL A 87 -3.33 -2.57 -8.52
CA VAL A 87 -3.76 -2.21 -7.17
C VAL A 87 -4.69 -3.28 -6.58
N ALA A 88 -5.64 -3.80 -7.35
CA ALA A 88 -6.56 -4.84 -6.89
C ALA A 88 -5.82 -6.13 -6.51
N LEU A 89 -4.87 -6.58 -7.35
CA LEU A 89 -4.02 -7.73 -7.04
C LEU A 89 -3.17 -7.50 -5.78
N PHE A 90 -2.63 -6.29 -5.61
CA PHE A 90 -1.91 -5.91 -4.40
C PHE A 90 -2.80 -5.93 -3.14
N VAL A 91 -4.03 -5.42 -3.24
CA VAL A 91 -5.02 -5.44 -2.15
C VAL A 91 -5.37 -6.87 -1.77
N LEU A 92 -5.64 -7.74 -2.75
CA LEU A 92 -5.95 -9.15 -2.52
C LEU A 92 -4.77 -9.88 -1.85
N GLY A 93 -3.55 -9.69 -2.36
CA GLY A 93 -2.34 -10.26 -1.74
C GLY A 93 -2.13 -9.76 -0.32
N SER A 94 -2.44 -8.48 -0.06
CA SER A 94 -2.37 -7.90 1.29
C SER A 94 -3.44 -8.47 2.21
N ALA A 95 -4.66 -8.73 1.73
CA ALA A 95 -5.71 -9.41 2.50
C ALA A 95 -5.30 -10.83 2.90
N VAL A 96 -4.68 -11.59 1.97
CA VAL A 96 -4.12 -12.92 2.29
C VAL A 96 -3.03 -12.80 3.36
N ARG A 97 -2.15 -11.81 3.26
CA ARG A 97 -1.12 -11.53 4.29
C ARG A 97 -1.77 -11.26 5.66
N THR A 98 -2.75 -10.36 5.72
CA THR A 98 -3.44 -10.02 6.97
C THR A 98 -4.13 -11.26 7.56
N LEU A 99 -4.83 -12.05 6.74
CA LEU A 99 -5.51 -13.27 7.19
C LEU A 99 -4.53 -14.34 7.68
N ALA A 100 -3.39 -14.49 7.01
CA ALA A 100 -2.34 -15.40 7.47
C ALA A 100 -1.76 -14.96 8.83
N LEU A 101 -1.55 -13.65 9.04
CA LEU A 101 -1.10 -13.12 10.33
C LEU A 101 -2.12 -13.39 11.44
N THR A 102 -3.42 -13.22 11.19
CA THR A 102 -4.46 -13.45 12.21
C THR A 102 -4.64 -14.92 12.56
N ARG A 103 -4.36 -15.84 11.63
CA ARG A 103 -4.37 -17.29 11.85
C ARG A 103 -3.11 -17.83 12.53
N THR A 104 -2.04 -17.04 12.57
CA THR A 104 -0.79 -17.48 13.20
C THR A 104 -0.85 -17.25 14.70
N ASP A 105 -0.58 -18.29 15.49
CA ASP A 105 -0.54 -18.20 16.94
C ASP A 105 0.85 -17.71 17.43
N ARG A 106 0.95 -17.25 18.68
CA ARG A 106 2.21 -16.72 19.25
C ARG A 106 3.35 -17.73 19.25
N SER A 107 3.04 -19.02 19.20
CA SER A 107 3.99 -20.14 19.22
C SER A 107 4.63 -20.44 17.87
N THR A 108 4.11 -19.90 16.76
CA THR A 108 4.62 -20.19 15.41
C THR A 108 5.80 -19.26 15.07
N PRO A 109 6.89 -19.73 14.44
CA PRO A 109 8.05 -18.89 14.10
C PRO A 109 7.70 -17.82 13.03
N LEU A 110 7.15 -16.71 13.49
CA LEU A 110 6.69 -15.58 12.68
C LEU A 110 7.83 -14.84 11.99
N ALA A 111 9.02 -14.80 12.58
CA ALA A 111 10.13 -14.00 12.04
C ALA A 111 10.47 -14.37 10.58
N ALA A 112 10.51 -15.65 10.23
CA ALA A 112 10.83 -16.08 8.87
C ALA A 112 9.72 -15.73 7.87
N TRP A 113 8.46 -15.95 8.26
CA TRP A 113 7.28 -15.61 7.44
C TRP A 113 7.11 -14.10 7.30
N SER A 114 7.09 -13.36 8.40
CA SER A 114 7.00 -11.90 8.43
C SER A 114 8.12 -11.24 7.64
N ARG A 115 9.35 -11.76 7.71
CA ARG A 115 10.46 -11.27 6.89
C ARG A 115 10.18 -11.40 5.39
N ARG A 116 9.62 -12.53 4.94
CA ARG A 116 9.27 -12.71 3.52
C ARG A 116 8.05 -11.86 3.14
N ALA A 117 7.00 -11.89 3.95
CA ALA A 117 5.74 -11.20 3.66
C ALA A 117 5.89 -9.67 3.65
N TYR A 118 6.50 -9.08 4.68
CA TYR A 118 6.73 -7.63 4.74
C TYR A 118 7.87 -7.18 3.82
N GLY A 119 8.85 -8.05 3.55
CA GLY A 119 9.86 -7.80 2.52
C GLY A 119 9.24 -7.70 1.12
N LEU A 120 8.42 -8.68 0.74
CA LEU A 120 7.67 -8.67 -0.52
C LEU A 120 6.75 -7.45 -0.59
N THR A 121 6.01 -7.14 0.48
CA THR A 121 5.15 -5.94 0.54
C THR A 121 5.97 -4.67 0.29
N THR A 122 7.14 -4.53 0.91
CA THR A 122 8.02 -3.36 0.74
C THR A 122 8.46 -3.22 -0.71
N VAL A 123 8.99 -4.29 -1.29
CA VAL A 123 9.47 -4.30 -2.68
C VAL A 123 8.32 -4.00 -3.65
N THR A 124 7.16 -4.61 -3.44
CA THR A 124 5.97 -4.36 -4.27
C THR A 124 5.52 -2.90 -4.16
N LEU A 125 5.44 -2.34 -2.95
CA LEU A 125 5.08 -0.92 -2.77
C LEU A 125 6.06 0.02 -3.46
N LEU A 126 7.37 -0.23 -3.36
CA LEU A 126 8.38 0.56 -4.06
C LEU A 126 8.23 0.43 -5.58
N ALA A 127 8.01 -0.79 -6.08
CA ALA A 127 7.76 -1.02 -7.50
C ALA A 127 6.48 -0.31 -7.98
N LEU A 128 5.43 -0.26 -7.16
CA LEU A 128 4.21 0.48 -7.45
C LEU A 128 4.44 1.99 -7.52
N VAL A 129 5.28 2.54 -6.64
CA VAL A 129 5.66 3.96 -6.67
C VAL A 129 6.43 4.27 -7.95
N VAL A 130 7.45 3.48 -8.29
CA VAL A 130 8.22 3.65 -9.53
C VAL A 130 7.33 3.51 -10.76
N LEU A 131 6.46 2.50 -10.80
CA LEU A 131 5.51 2.31 -11.89
C LEU A 131 4.56 3.50 -12.00
N ALA A 132 4.09 4.04 -10.87
CA ALA A 132 3.24 5.22 -10.87
C ALA A 132 3.97 6.46 -11.40
N GLU A 133 5.26 6.63 -11.11
CA GLU A 133 6.09 7.71 -11.66
C GLU A 133 6.29 7.55 -13.17
N VAL A 134 6.65 6.35 -13.65
CA VAL A 134 6.83 6.08 -15.08
C VAL A 134 5.53 6.35 -15.85
N LEU A 135 4.41 5.83 -15.35
CA LEU A 135 3.09 6.06 -15.98
C LEU A 135 2.64 7.53 -15.95
N ALA A 136 3.16 8.34 -15.02
CA ALA A 136 2.83 9.76 -14.95
C ALA A 136 3.64 10.60 -15.97
N HIS A 137 4.79 10.12 -16.43
CA HIS A 137 5.69 10.86 -17.32
C HIS A 137 5.73 10.33 -18.76
N GLY A 138 5.18 9.14 -19.01
CA GLY A 138 5.11 8.52 -20.34
C GLY A 138 6.30 7.63 -20.63
#